data_AF-A0AAJ3HSU1-F1
#
_entry.id   AF-A0AAJ3HSU1-F1
#
_cell.length_a   1.000
_cell.length_b   1.000
_cell.length_c   1.000
_cell.angle_alpha   90.00
_cell.angle_beta   90.00
_cell.angle_gamma   90.00
#
_symmetry.space_group_name_H-M   'P 1'
#
loop_
_entity.id
_entity.type
_entity.pdbx_description
1 polymer ?
#
loop_
_entity_poly.entity_id
_entity_poly.type
_entity_poly.pdbx_seq_one_letter_code
_entity_poly.pdbx_strand_id
1 'polypeptide(L)'
;MDYKLNLDWHAFLESHWQKRPLLIKNGFSCFVDPLSPDELAGLAMEDEVDSRLVSCHDGQWGVKHGPFEDFDGLGDKDWSLLVQAVDHWHFPSAALMKPFRVLPDWRIDDLMISYSVPGGGVGPHLDQYDVFIIQGQGRRHWRVGEKIPMKQHCPHPDLLQVDPFEAIIDEELEPGDILYIPPGFPHEGYAIEESLNYSVGFRAPNARELFSGFADYVLANDLGSYRYSDPDLTPRENPALVQHQELNKLHDMMEDLLAQPEVFRHWFGEFISQSRHELDLAVPEPLYENAEIHDLLLQGEKLNRLNGIRALRVGDNCFVNGELMNTDRIEAADALCQYAQVDKEHLGDALGDPKFVRLLTHLVNQGYWYFDD
;
A
#
# COMPACT_ATOMS: atom_id res chain seq x y z
N MET A 1 -11.89 17.54 -0.11
CA MET A 1 -12.76 17.51 -1.31
C MET A 1 -13.27 16.08 -1.52
N ASP A 2 -14.39 15.91 -2.22
CA ASP A 2 -14.92 14.59 -2.56
C ASP A 2 -14.68 14.32 -4.05
N TYR A 3 -13.72 13.44 -4.37
CA TYR A 3 -13.37 13.10 -5.75
C TYR A 3 -14.32 12.04 -6.29
N LYS A 4 -14.86 12.25 -7.49
CA LYS A 4 -15.78 11.30 -8.12
C LYS A 4 -15.18 10.75 -9.40
N LEU A 5 -14.88 9.45 -9.38
CA LEU A 5 -14.28 8.76 -10.51
C LEU A 5 -15.34 8.40 -11.55
N ASN A 6 -15.11 8.82 -12.78
CA ASN A 6 -15.92 8.50 -13.95
C ASN A 6 -15.34 7.25 -14.65
N LEU A 7 -15.65 6.07 -14.09
CA LEU A 7 -15.20 4.78 -14.61
C LEU A 7 -16.30 3.73 -14.45
N ASP A 8 -16.58 2.99 -15.52
CA ASP A 8 -17.40 1.77 -15.44
C ASP A 8 -16.55 0.65 -14.83
N TRP A 9 -16.71 0.46 -13.52
CA TRP A 9 -15.98 -0.54 -12.76
C TRP A 9 -16.22 -1.98 -13.23
N HIS A 10 -17.43 -2.31 -13.70
CA HIS A 10 -17.71 -3.67 -14.17
C HIS A 10 -16.92 -3.97 -15.44
N ALA A 11 -17.01 -3.08 -16.44
CA ALA A 11 -16.25 -3.22 -17.68
C ALA A 11 -14.73 -3.19 -17.44
N PHE A 12 -14.27 -2.34 -16.50
CA PHE A 12 -12.87 -2.26 -16.11
C PHE A 12 -12.34 -3.57 -15.52
N LEU A 13 -13.03 -4.15 -14.53
CA LEU A 13 -12.63 -5.41 -13.89
C LEU A 13 -12.68 -6.60 -14.88
N GLU A 14 -13.66 -6.59 -15.78
CA GLU A 14 -13.82 -7.64 -16.79
C GLU A 14 -12.68 -7.65 -17.81
N SER A 15 -12.21 -6.48 -18.27
CA SER A 15 -11.32 -6.39 -19.43
C SER A 15 -9.90 -5.89 -19.14
N HIS A 16 -9.69 -5.14 -18.05
CA HIS A 16 -8.44 -4.39 -17.84
C HIS A 16 -7.70 -4.78 -16.56
N TRP A 17 -8.39 -4.88 -15.42
CA TRP A 17 -7.75 -5.20 -14.14
C TRP A 17 -6.91 -6.48 -14.22
N GLN A 18 -5.61 -6.35 -13.96
CA GLN A 18 -4.55 -7.37 -14.09
C GLN A 18 -4.38 -7.98 -15.48
N LYS A 19 -4.87 -7.32 -16.53
CA LYS A 19 -4.93 -7.84 -17.90
C LYS A 19 -4.28 -6.90 -18.92
N ARG A 20 -4.76 -5.65 -19.01
CA ARG A 20 -4.33 -4.68 -20.03
C ARG A 20 -4.35 -3.26 -19.50
N PRO A 21 -3.40 -2.41 -19.94
CA PRO A 21 -3.41 -1.00 -19.59
C PRO A 21 -4.60 -0.28 -20.23
N LEU A 22 -5.03 0.81 -19.61
CA LEU A 22 -6.16 1.61 -20.06
C LEU A 22 -5.91 3.09 -19.78
N LEU A 23 -6.08 3.91 -20.81
CA LEU A 23 -6.20 5.36 -20.65
C LEU A 23 -7.67 5.73 -20.43
N ILE A 24 -7.95 6.31 -19.28
CA ILE A 24 -9.27 6.80 -18.86
C ILE A 24 -9.25 8.31 -19.01
N LYS A 25 -9.74 8.80 -20.16
CA LYS A 25 -9.85 10.24 -20.42
C LYS A 25 -10.92 10.85 -19.51
N ASN A 26 -10.60 11.99 -18.89
CA ASN A 26 -11.50 12.70 -17.97
C ASN A 26 -12.04 11.78 -16.85
N GLY A 27 -11.16 10.94 -16.28
CA GLY A 27 -11.48 10.05 -15.16
C GLY A 27 -11.93 10.83 -13.93
N PHE A 28 -11.34 12.00 -13.68
CA PHE A 28 -11.88 13.01 -12.77
C PHE A 28 -12.25 14.28 -13.54
N SER A 29 -13.54 14.64 -13.53
CA SER A 29 -14.00 15.86 -14.19
C SER A 29 -13.64 17.10 -13.39
N CYS A 30 -13.06 18.10 -14.06
CA CYS A 30 -12.59 19.35 -13.43
C CYS A 30 -11.66 19.05 -12.25
N PHE A 31 -10.64 18.20 -12.47
CA PHE A 31 -9.69 17.82 -11.43
C PHE A 31 -9.03 19.05 -10.82
N VAL A 32 -8.96 19.06 -9.49
CA VAL A 32 -8.27 20.07 -8.70
C VAL A 32 -7.22 19.33 -7.90
N ASP A 33 -5.97 19.73 -8.05
CA ASP A 33 -4.84 19.17 -7.31
C ASP A 33 -5.07 19.30 -5.79
N PRO A 34 -4.98 18.20 -5.01
CA PRO A 34 -5.13 18.29 -3.56
C PRO A 34 -3.99 19.02 -2.88
N LEU A 35 -2.80 19.05 -3.49
CA LEU A 35 -1.62 19.76 -3.00
C LEU A 35 -0.88 20.48 -4.12
N SER A 36 -0.19 21.53 -3.76
CA SER A 36 0.71 22.31 -4.61
C SER A 36 2.13 21.72 -4.68
N PRO A 37 2.91 22.06 -5.71
CA PRO A 37 4.33 21.67 -5.77
C PRO A 37 5.15 22.13 -4.56
N ASP A 38 4.85 23.31 -4.01
CA ASP A 38 5.55 23.86 -2.83
C ASP A 38 5.27 23.03 -1.57
N GLU A 39 4.01 22.61 -1.36
CA GLU A 39 3.65 21.71 -0.26
C GLU A 39 4.31 20.33 -0.43
N LEU A 40 4.40 19.81 -1.66
CA LEU A 40 5.11 18.55 -1.93
C LEU A 40 6.60 18.66 -1.63
N ALA A 41 7.22 19.78 -2.02
CA ALA A 41 8.62 20.06 -1.72
C ALA A 41 8.85 20.16 -0.21
N GLY A 42 7.97 20.87 0.52
CA GLY A 42 8.02 20.97 1.97
C GLY A 42 7.91 19.62 2.67
N LEU A 43 6.98 18.75 2.24
CA LEU A 43 6.89 17.38 2.76
C LEU A 43 8.18 16.58 2.54
N ALA A 44 8.85 16.75 1.39
CA ALA A 44 10.11 16.06 1.10
C ALA A 44 11.32 16.58 1.93
N MET A 45 11.15 17.64 2.72
CA MET A 45 12.16 18.14 3.65
C MET A 45 12.05 17.51 5.04
N GLU A 46 10.94 16.85 5.36
CA GLU A 46 10.72 16.20 6.67
C GLU A 46 11.48 14.87 6.77
N ASP A 47 12.03 14.56 7.94
CA ASP A 47 12.93 13.41 8.17
C ASP A 47 12.21 12.06 8.01
N GLU A 48 10.92 12.01 8.34
CA GLU A 48 10.07 10.81 8.34
C GLU A 48 9.52 10.46 6.94
N VAL A 49 9.71 11.34 5.96
CA VAL A 49 9.11 11.21 4.63
C VAL A 49 10.10 10.60 3.62
N ASP A 50 9.80 9.42 3.11
CA ASP A 50 10.57 8.81 2.01
C ASP A 50 10.34 9.58 0.70
N SER A 51 11.38 10.28 0.27
CA SER A 51 11.39 11.04 -0.96
C SER A 51 12.69 10.84 -1.73
N ARG A 52 12.63 11.06 -3.05
CA ARG A 52 13.80 11.02 -3.91
C ARG A 52 13.68 11.96 -5.08
N LEU A 53 14.82 12.47 -5.52
CA LEU A 53 14.97 13.28 -6.71
C LEU A 53 15.72 12.48 -7.77
N VAL A 54 15.10 12.34 -8.94
CA VAL A 54 15.68 11.68 -10.10
C VAL A 54 15.96 12.72 -11.18
N SER A 55 17.16 12.73 -11.73
CA SER A 55 17.56 13.64 -12.80
C SER A 55 18.29 12.90 -13.91
N CYS A 56 18.20 13.41 -15.13
CA CYS A 56 18.89 12.85 -16.29
C CYS A 56 19.57 13.96 -17.10
N HIS A 57 20.88 14.11 -16.98
CA HIS A 57 21.65 15.12 -17.72
C HIS A 57 22.54 14.42 -18.74
N ASP A 58 22.38 14.74 -20.03
CA ASP A 58 23.15 14.15 -21.14
C ASP A 58 23.16 12.61 -21.13
N GLY A 59 22.04 11.99 -20.73
CA GLY A 59 21.88 10.54 -20.61
C GLY A 59 22.50 9.92 -19.35
N GLN A 60 23.04 10.73 -18.43
CA GLN A 60 23.51 10.28 -17.13
C GLN A 60 22.43 10.47 -16.07
N TRP A 61 22.05 9.36 -15.44
CA TRP A 61 21.03 9.34 -14.39
C TRP A 61 21.65 9.59 -13.02
N GLY A 62 21.05 10.51 -12.28
CA GLY A 62 21.36 10.77 -10.87
C GLY A 62 20.13 10.56 -10.00
N VAL A 63 20.31 9.89 -8.86
CA VAL A 63 19.29 9.74 -7.83
C VAL A 63 19.84 10.33 -6.52
N LYS A 64 19.04 11.15 -5.86
CA LYS A 64 19.30 11.64 -4.50
C LYS A 64 18.11 11.28 -3.62
N HIS A 65 18.36 10.71 -2.45
CA HIS A 65 17.32 10.46 -1.45
C HIS A 65 17.19 11.66 -0.53
N GLY A 66 15.96 11.91 -0.08
CA GLY A 66 15.67 12.90 0.94
C GLY A 66 16.13 12.44 2.34
N PRO A 67 15.86 13.27 3.36
CA PRO A 67 15.24 14.59 3.25
C PRO A 67 16.15 15.61 2.54
N PHE A 68 15.56 16.69 2.04
CA PHE A 68 16.29 17.78 1.36
C PHE A 68 16.34 19.05 2.21
N GLU A 69 17.50 19.71 2.28
CA GLU A 69 17.62 21.02 2.97
C GLU A 69 17.14 22.18 2.08
N ASP A 70 17.36 22.08 0.77
CA ASP A 70 16.93 23.03 -0.25
C ASP A 70 16.78 22.33 -1.62
N PHE A 71 16.18 23.06 -2.56
CA PHE A 71 15.99 22.63 -3.96
C PHE A 71 16.78 23.52 -4.94
N ASP A 72 17.84 24.18 -4.46
CA ASP A 72 18.64 25.10 -5.27
C ASP A 72 19.52 24.34 -6.27
N GLY A 73 19.74 24.95 -7.44
CA GLY A 73 20.67 24.42 -8.45
C GLY A 73 20.20 23.19 -9.23
N LEU A 74 18.92 22.81 -9.12
CA LEU A 74 18.33 21.73 -9.93
C LEU A 74 18.09 22.11 -11.40
N GLY A 75 17.95 23.41 -11.67
CA GLY A 75 17.63 23.94 -12.99
C GLY A 75 16.15 23.73 -13.36
N ASP A 76 15.82 24.08 -14.61
CA ASP A 76 14.43 24.18 -15.05
C ASP A 76 13.97 22.97 -15.91
N LYS A 77 14.79 21.92 -16.02
CA LYS A 77 14.55 20.75 -16.89
C LYS A 77 15.13 19.45 -16.34
N ASP A 78 14.62 18.34 -16.87
CA ASP A 78 15.21 17.00 -16.78
C ASP A 78 15.36 16.42 -15.36
N TRP A 79 14.50 16.83 -14.42
CA TRP A 79 14.41 16.26 -13.08
C TRP A 79 12.97 16.07 -12.59
N SER A 80 12.80 15.15 -11.64
CA SER A 80 11.54 14.79 -11.01
C SER A 80 11.75 14.54 -9.53
N LEU A 81 10.92 15.15 -8.68
CA LEU A 81 10.79 14.83 -7.25
C LEU A 81 9.67 13.81 -7.11
N LEU A 82 9.92 12.74 -6.34
CA LEU A 82 8.96 11.70 -6.02
C LEU A 82 8.87 11.58 -4.49
N VAL A 83 7.65 11.60 -3.95
CA VAL A 83 7.39 11.48 -2.51
C VAL A 83 6.42 10.31 -2.31
N GLN A 84 6.82 9.34 -1.50
CA GLN A 84 6.02 8.14 -1.21
C GLN A 84 4.94 8.45 -0.18
N ALA A 85 3.87 7.65 -0.17
CA ALA A 85 2.85 7.64 0.88
C ALA A 85 2.34 9.03 1.32
N VAL A 86 2.13 9.96 0.39
CA VAL A 86 1.67 11.32 0.71
C VAL A 86 0.29 11.31 1.36
N ASP A 87 -0.50 10.26 1.12
CA ASP A 87 -1.77 10.07 1.82
C ASP A 87 -1.62 9.90 3.33
N HIS A 88 -0.46 9.46 3.84
CA HIS A 88 -0.21 9.38 5.29
C HIS A 88 -0.13 10.77 5.92
N TRP A 89 0.55 11.70 5.25
CA TRP A 89 0.93 13.00 5.79
C TRP A 89 -0.02 14.14 5.40
N HIS A 90 -0.77 13.97 4.30
CA HIS A 90 -1.59 15.03 3.72
C HIS A 90 -3.05 14.62 3.52
N PHE A 91 -3.91 15.06 4.45
CA PHE A 91 -5.34 14.75 4.48
C PHE A 91 -6.09 15.03 3.16
N PRO A 92 -5.89 16.18 2.47
CA PRO A 92 -6.54 16.42 1.18
C PRO A 92 -6.12 15.41 0.10
N SER A 93 -4.86 14.96 0.10
CA SER A 93 -4.35 13.97 -0.85
C SER A 93 -4.93 12.57 -0.57
N ALA A 94 -5.07 12.19 0.70
CA ALA A 94 -5.68 10.92 1.10
C ALA A 94 -7.11 10.74 0.55
N ALA A 95 -7.84 11.84 0.30
CA ALA A 95 -9.16 11.78 -0.29
C ALA A 95 -9.16 11.20 -1.73
N LEU A 96 -8.04 11.23 -2.46
CA LEU A 96 -7.90 10.60 -3.78
C LEU A 96 -7.96 9.07 -3.73
N MET A 97 -7.70 8.46 -2.58
CA MET A 97 -7.73 7.00 -2.42
C MET A 97 -9.17 6.46 -2.32
N LYS A 98 -10.11 7.28 -1.83
CA LYS A 98 -11.49 6.88 -1.53
C LYS A 98 -12.25 6.30 -2.74
N PRO A 99 -12.18 6.87 -3.95
CA PRO A 99 -12.89 6.34 -5.12
C PRO A 99 -12.43 4.94 -5.55
N PHE A 100 -11.21 4.54 -5.18
CA PHE A 100 -10.65 3.23 -5.52
C PHE A 100 -11.08 2.12 -4.55
N ARG A 101 -11.81 2.43 -3.47
CA ARG A 101 -12.37 1.44 -2.52
C ARG A 101 -13.54 0.61 -3.09
N VAL A 102 -13.64 0.52 -4.42
CA VAL A 102 -14.34 -0.56 -5.14
C VAL A 102 -13.42 -1.79 -5.26
N LEU A 103 -12.10 -1.57 -5.27
CA LEU A 103 -11.07 -2.59 -5.16
C LEU A 103 -10.79 -2.89 -3.67
N PRO A 104 -10.31 -4.10 -3.33
CA PRO A 104 -10.11 -4.48 -1.94
C PRO A 104 -9.01 -3.67 -1.24
N ASP A 105 -9.28 -3.14 -0.05
CA ASP A 105 -8.33 -2.34 0.74
C ASP A 105 -7.00 -3.08 1.00
N TRP A 106 -7.04 -4.42 1.16
CA TRP A 106 -5.82 -5.20 1.37
C TRP A 106 -4.86 -5.17 0.17
N ARG A 107 -5.36 -4.86 -1.03
CA ARG A 107 -4.57 -4.75 -2.27
C ARG A 107 -4.05 -3.34 -2.55
N ILE A 108 -4.73 -2.30 -2.05
CA ILE A 108 -4.26 -0.92 -2.18
C ILE A 108 -3.01 -0.76 -1.31
N ASP A 109 -1.99 -0.01 -1.76
CA ASP A 109 -0.78 0.28 -0.99
C ASP A 109 -0.86 1.70 -0.41
N ASP A 110 -0.52 2.70 -1.22
CA ASP A 110 -0.38 4.11 -0.84
C ASP A 110 -0.57 5.07 -2.04
N LEU A 111 -0.40 6.36 -1.80
CA LEU A 111 -0.39 7.42 -2.83
C LEU A 111 1.00 8.06 -2.94
N MET A 112 1.75 7.68 -3.98
CA MET A 112 2.99 8.37 -4.36
C MET A 112 2.67 9.57 -5.24
N ILE A 113 3.30 10.71 -4.99
CA ILE A 113 3.13 11.91 -5.82
C ILE A 113 4.48 12.32 -6.41
N SER A 114 4.47 12.63 -7.71
CA SER A 114 5.65 13.18 -8.39
C SER A 114 5.39 14.58 -8.93
N TYR A 115 6.36 15.47 -8.72
CA TYR A 115 6.48 16.75 -9.40
C TYR A 115 7.63 16.69 -10.39
N SER A 116 7.38 17.08 -11.65
CA SER A 116 8.39 17.00 -12.70
C SER A 116 8.41 18.28 -13.52
N VAL A 117 9.61 18.83 -13.73
CA VAL A 117 9.85 19.91 -14.70
C VAL A 117 9.98 19.34 -16.12
N PRO A 118 9.89 20.13 -17.21
CA PRO A 118 9.96 19.61 -18.57
C PRO A 118 11.16 18.68 -18.83
N GLY A 119 10.91 17.53 -19.45
CA GLY A 119 11.87 16.44 -19.65
C GLY A 119 12.08 15.53 -18.43
N GLY A 120 11.63 15.96 -17.25
CA GLY A 120 11.72 15.22 -16.00
C GLY A 120 10.88 13.94 -15.99
N GLY A 121 11.47 12.87 -15.47
CA GLY A 121 10.85 11.56 -15.32
C GLY A 121 11.83 10.54 -14.72
N VAL A 122 11.42 9.28 -14.66
CA VAL A 122 12.23 8.17 -14.10
C VAL A 122 12.76 7.21 -15.16
N GLY A 123 12.44 7.47 -16.43
CA GLY A 123 12.80 6.65 -17.58
C GLY A 123 11.92 5.40 -17.73
N PRO A 124 12.22 4.55 -18.74
CA PRO A 124 11.44 3.36 -19.02
C PRO A 124 11.68 2.28 -17.97
N HIS A 125 10.62 1.79 -17.33
CA HIS A 125 10.72 0.82 -16.24
C HIS A 125 9.53 -0.15 -16.20
N LEU A 126 9.56 -1.08 -15.25
CA LEU A 126 8.55 -2.10 -15.01
C LEU A 126 8.22 -2.13 -13.52
N ASP A 127 6.93 -2.18 -13.21
CA ASP A 127 6.44 -2.39 -11.87
C ASP A 127 5.90 -3.81 -11.68
N GLN A 128 6.00 -4.31 -10.45
CA GLN A 128 5.43 -5.60 -10.03
C GLN A 128 4.03 -5.46 -9.42
N TYR A 129 3.45 -4.25 -9.49
CA TYR A 129 2.15 -3.93 -8.94
C TYR A 129 1.26 -3.23 -9.97
N ASP A 130 -0.04 -3.24 -9.68
CA ASP A 130 -1.05 -2.45 -10.39
C ASP A 130 -0.88 -0.98 -9.97
N VAL A 131 -1.06 -0.03 -10.90
CA VAL A 131 -1.02 1.41 -10.59
C VAL A 131 -2.05 2.18 -11.40
N PHE A 132 -2.67 3.19 -10.79
CA PHE A 132 -3.40 4.25 -11.51
C PHE A 132 -2.62 5.55 -11.37
N ILE A 133 -2.21 6.11 -12.50
CA ILE A 133 -1.48 7.38 -12.57
C ILE A 133 -2.47 8.47 -12.98
N ILE A 134 -2.81 9.33 -12.03
CA ILE A 134 -3.74 10.44 -12.24
C ILE A 134 -2.92 11.68 -12.62
N GLN A 135 -3.27 12.30 -13.74
CA GLN A 135 -2.65 13.55 -14.18
C GLN A 135 -3.25 14.73 -13.41
N GLY A 136 -2.38 15.49 -12.73
CA GLY A 136 -2.70 16.77 -12.10
C GLY A 136 -2.40 17.96 -13.01
N GLN A 137 -1.99 19.08 -12.41
CA GLN A 137 -1.54 20.26 -13.14
C GLN A 137 -0.49 19.92 -14.22
N GLY A 138 -0.44 20.74 -15.27
CA GLY A 138 0.46 20.55 -16.40
C GLY A 138 0.09 19.35 -17.27
N ARG A 139 1.07 18.87 -18.04
CA ARG A 139 0.91 17.76 -18.99
C ARG A 139 2.14 16.86 -19.01
N ARG A 140 1.91 15.56 -19.13
CA ARG A 140 2.97 14.55 -19.32
C ARG A 140 2.67 13.68 -20.52
N HIS A 141 3.73 13.31 -21.23
CA HIS A 141 3.67 12.30 -22.28
C HIS A 141 3.92 10.94 -21.65
N TRP A 142 2.93 10.05 -21.74
CA TRP A 142 3.01 8.68 -21.24
C TRP A 142 3.06 7.68 -22.39
N ARG A 143 3.96 6.71 -22.24
CA ARG A 143 4.15 5.59 -23.15
C ARG A 143 4.05 4.29 -22.36
N VAL A 144 3.29 3.32 -22.87
CA VAL A 144 3.17 1.97 -22.30
C VAL A 144 3.37 0.96 -23.43
N GLY A 145 4.29 0.02 -23.25
CA GLY A 145 4.56 -1.06 -24.20
C GLY A 145 3.84 -2.36 -23.84
N GLU A 146 3.96 -3.38 -24.70
CA GLU A 146 3.38 -4.70 -24.46
C GLU A 146 4.13 -5.49 -23.37
N LYS A 147 3.42 -6.34 -22.64
CA LYS A 147 4.00 -7.20 -21.60
C LYS A 147 4.78 -8.36 -22.24
N ILE A 148 6.08 -8.12 -22.46
CA ILE A 148 7.04 -9.10 -22.95
C ILE A 148 8.22 -9.23 -21.96
N PRO A 149 8.93 -10.37 -21.94
CA PRO A 149 10.16 -10.46 -21.17
C PRO A 149 11.18 -9.41 -21.64
N MET A 150 11.57 -8.51 -20.74
CA MET A 150 12.55 -7.46 -21.01
C MET A 150 13.75 -7.60 -20.09
N LYS A 151 14.92 -7.23 -20.60
CA LYS A 151 16.12 -7.14 -19.78
C LYS A 151 16.07 -5.85 -18.98
N GLN A 152 16.17 -5.98 -17.66
CA GLN A 152 16.35 -4.83 -16.79
C GLN A 152 17.83 -4.46 -16.70
N HIS A 153 18.11 -3.17 -16.56
CA HIS A 153 19.43 -2.63 -16.30
C HIS A 153 19.34 -1.50 -15.27
N CYS A 154 20.46 -1.21 -14.62
CA CYS A 154 20.56 -0.17 -13.60
C CYS A 154 21.44 0.96 -14.14
N PRO A 155 20.87 2.03 -14.74
CA PRO A 155 21.67 3.21 -15.11
C PRO A 155 22.26 3.91 -13.87
N HIS A 156 21.63 3.71 -12.71
CA HIS A 156 22.09 4.10 -11.38
C HIS A 156 21.81 2.94 -10.41
N PRO A 157 22.60 2.71 -9.34
CA PRO A 157 22.33 1.64 -8.37
C PRO A 157 20.89 1.64 -7.81
N ASP A 158 20.33 2.83 -7.60
CA ASP A 158 18.99 3.04 -7.03
C ASP A 158 17.90 3.31 -8.08
N LEU A 159 18.17 3.03 -9.37
CA LEU A 159 17.21 3.20 -10.45
C LEU A 159 17.21 1.97 -11.35
N LEU A 160 16.06 1.30 -11.47
CA LEU A 160 15.89 0.13 -12.32
C LEU A 160 15.11 0.52 -13.57
N GLN A 161 15.67 0.25 -14.74
CA GLN A 161 15.09 0.57 -16.04
C GLN A 161 15.08 -0.65 -16.97
N VAL A 162 14.38 -0.52 -18.09
CA VAL A 162 14.38 -1.46 -19.20
C VAL A 162 14.83 -0.78 -20.49
N ASP A 163 15.23 -1.59 -21.47
CA ASP A 163 15.52 -1.08 -22.82
C ASP A 163 14.29 -0.36 -23.42
N PRO A 164 14.48 0.59 -24.35
CA PRO A 164 13.37 1.26 -25.04
C PRO A 164 12.42 0.26 -25.70
N PHE A 165 11.13 0.59 -25.69
CA PHE A 165 10.06 -0.26 -26.22
C PHE A 165 9.19 0.46 -27.25
N GLU A 166 8.51 -0.34 -28.08
CA GLU A 166 7.40 0.11 -28.92
C GLU A 166 6.13 0.23 -28.08
N ALA A 167 5.46 1.38 -28.18
CA ALA A 167 4.35 1.73 -27.31
C ALA A 167 3.01 1.27 -27.91
N ILE A 168 2.20 0.59 -27.10
CA ILE A 168 0.79 0.27 -27.40
C ILE A 168 -0.16 1.38 -26.92
N ILE A 169 0.30 2.24 -26.00
CA ILE A 169 -0.31 3.52 -25.62
C ILE A 169 0.79 4.57 -25.70
N ASP A 170 0.56 5.68 -26.40
CA ASP A 170 1.52 6.76 -26.60
C ASP A 170 0.73 8.07 -26.66
N GLU A 171 0.53 8.72 -25.51
CA GLU A 171 -0.50 9.74 -25.31
C GLU A 171 -0.04 10.87 -24.38
N GLU A 172 -0.48 12.10 -24.67
CA GLU A 172 -0.38 13.22 -23.74
C GLU A 172 -1.59 13.21 -22.79
N LEU A 173 -1.32 13.24 -21.49
CA LEU A 173 -2.36 13.31 -20.46
C LEU A 173 -2.63 14.75 -20.05
N GLU A 174 -3.92 15.07 -19.88
CA GLU A 174 -4.42 16.35 -19.38
C GLU A 174 -4.95 16.20 -17.94
N PRO A 175 -5.06 17.30 -17.16
CA PRO A 175 -5.56 17.24 -15.79
C PRO A 175 -6.89 16.47 -15.66
N GLY A 176 -6.90 15.43 -14.81
CA GLY A 176 -8.04 14.54 -14.59
C GLY A 176 -8.05 13.26 -15.44
N ASP A 177 -7.16 13.13 -16.43
CA ASP A 177 -6.91 11.85 -17.09
C ASP A 177 -6.24 10.85 -16.13
N ILE A 178 -6.50 9.56 -16.35
CA ILE A 178 -5.92 8.49 -15.54
C ILE A 178 -5.37 7.39 -16.44
N LEU A 179 -4.12 7.00 -16.24
CA LEU A 179 -3.51 5.85 -16.89
C LEU A 179 -3.42 4.68 -15.91
N TYR A 180 -4.16 3.61 -16.18
CA TYR A 180 -4.04 2.35 -15.46
C TYR A 180 -3.01 1.44 -16.13
N ILE A 181 -2.09 0.89 -15.34
CA ILE A 181 -1.04 -0.01 -15.81
C ILE A 181 -0.99 -1.27 -14.91
N PRO A 182 -1.22 -2.48 -15.48
CA PRO A 182 -1.01 -3.73 -14.75
C PRO A 182 0.48 -4.07 -14.54
N PRO A 183 0.80 -4.99 -13.61
CA PRO A 183 2.16 -5.47 -13.40
C PRO A 183 2.81 -6.02 -14.68
N GLY A 184 4.05 -5.61 -14.94
CA GLY A 184 4.88 -6.14 -16.02
C GLY A 184 4.68 -5.50 -17.39
N PHE A 185 3.89 -4.44 -17.51
CA PHE A 185 3.83 -3.61 -18.74
C PHE A 185 4.91 -2.52 -18.65
N PRO A 186 5.88 -2.46 -19.59
CA PRO A 186 6.92 -1.45 -19.56
C PRO A 186 6.31 -0.07 -19.83
N HIS A 187 6.70 0.93 -19.06
CA HIS A 187 6.14 2.26 -19.19
C HIS A 187 7.17 3.36 -18.92
N GLU A 188 6.92 4.51 -19.52
CA GLU A 188 7.79 5.68 -19.48
C GLU A 188 6.91 6.93 -19.51
N GLY A 189 7.17 7.87 -18.60
CA GLY A 189 6.43 9.11 -18.50
C GLY A 189 7.37 10.29 -18.26
N TYR A 190 7.27 11.34 -19.08
CA TYR A 190 8.06 12.56 -18.92
C TYR A 190 7.20 13.81 -19.07
N ALA A 191 7.60 14.85 -18.34
CA ALA A 191 6.91 16.12 -18.32
C ALA A 191 7.09 16.92 -19.60
N ILE A 192 5.99 17.47 -20.11
CA ILE A 192 5.99 18.46 -21.20
C ILE A 192 6.02 19.86 -20.58
N GLU A 193 5.25 20.03 -19.51
CA GLU A 193 5.14 21.21 -18.66
C GLU A 193 5.41 20.80 -17.20
N GLU A 194 5.65 21.77 -16.32
CA GLU A 194 5.66 21.51 -14.87
C GLU A 194 4.38 20.78 -14.47
N SER A 195 4.54 19.57 -13.92
CA SER A 195 3.42 18.66 -13.80
C SER A 195 3.43 17.86 -12.50
N LEU A 196 2.22 17.61 -11.99
CA LEU A 196 1.97 16.71 -10.88
C LEU A 196 1.33 15.41 -11.38
N ASN A 197 1.78 14.27 -10.87
CA ASN A 197 1.15 12.97 -11.07
C ASN A 197 0.93 12.29 -9.73
N TYR A 198 -0.26 11.73 -9.55
CA TYR A 198 -0.69 11.02 -8.35
C TYR A 198 -0.83 9.54 -8.68
N SER A 199 0.09 8.73 -8.18
CA SER A 199 0.14 7.30 -8.43
C SER A 199 -0.51 6.55 -7.28
N VAL A 200 -1.73 6.06 -7.50
CA VAL A 200 -2.42 5.15 -6.58
C VAL A 200 -1.82 3.76 -6.77
N GLY A 201 -0.94 3.39 -5.85
CA GLY A 201 -0.21 2.12 -5.85
C GLY A 201 -1.03 0.97 -5.30
N PHE A 202 -0.72 -0.23 -5.77
CA PHE A 202 -1.23 -1.48 -5.21
C PHE A 202 -0.07 -2.35 -4.75
N ARG A 203 -0.38 -3.35 -3.94
CA ARG A 203 0.57 -4.36 -3.48
C ARG A 203 0.00 -5.75 -3.68
N ALA A 204 0.89 -6.72 -3.86
CA ALA A 204 0.58 -8.13 -3.85
C ALA A 204 1.81 -8.88 -3.36
N PRO A 205 1.68 -9.73 -2.33
CA PRO A 205 2.82 -10.51 -1.86
C PRO A 205 3.20 -11.58 -2.87
N ASN A 206 4.49 -11.84 -3.02
CA ASN A 206 4.98 -13.01 -3.74
C ASN A 206 5.12 -14.23 -2.82
N ALA A 207 5.31 -15.42 -3.40
CA ALA A 207 5.40 -16.65 -2.61
C ALA A 207 6.57 -16.64 -1.60
N ARG A 208 7.69 -15.99 -1.92
CA ARG A 208 8.86 -15.91 -1.03
C ARG A 208 8.53 -15.11 0.23
N GLU A 209 7.85 -13.97 0.08
CA GLU A 209 7.41 -13.14 1.20
C GLU A 209 6.42 -13.90 2.09
N LEU A 210 5.46 -14.62 1.49
CA LEU A 210 4.50 -15.43 2.24
C LEU A 210 5.20 -16.52 3.06
N PHE A 211 6.12 -17.29 2.44
CA PHE A 211 6.86 -18.33 3.16
C PHE A 211 7.76 -17.76 4.26
N SER A 212 8.46 -16.66 3.99
CA SER A 212 9.34 -16.04 4.97
C SER A 212 8.55 -15.53 6.18
N GLY A 213 7.53 -14.72 5.94
CA GLY A 213 6.72 -14.14 7.02
C GLY A 213 5.99 -15.21 7.83
N PHE A 214 5.48 -16.26 7.18
CA PHE A 214 4.82 -17.35 7.89
C PHE A 214 5.81 -18.16 8.75
N ALA A 215 7.02 -18.39 8.26
CA ALA A 215 8.06 -19.06 9.03
C ALA A 215 8.44 -18.25 10.29
N ASP A 216 8.59 -16.93 10.17
CA ASP A 216 8.89 -16.05 11.31
C ASP A 216 7.75 -16.09 12.35
N TYR A 217 6.50 -16.08 11.90
CA TYR A 217 5.34 -16.20 12.79
C TYR A 217 5.26 -17.55 13.50
N VAL A 218 5.54 -18.64 12.80
CA VAL A 218 5.60 -20.00 13.38
C VAL A 218 6.66 -20.07 14.47
N LEU A 219 7.84 -19.47 14.24
CA LEU A 219 8.93 -19.39 15.21
C LEU A 219 8.56 -18.54 16.42
N ALA A 220 7.97 -17.36 16.21
CA ALA A 220 7.59 -16.44 17.28
C ALA A 220 6.49 -17.00 18.20
N ASN A 221 5.64 -17.90 17.70
CA ASN A 221 4.52 -18.48 18.42
C ASN A 221 4.74 -19.95 18.85
N ASP A 222 5.97 -20.47 18.75
CA ASP A 222 6.35 -21.84 19.11
C ASP A 222 5.48 -22.95 18.44
N LEU A 223 4.97 -22.66 17.23
CA LEU A 223 4.10 -23.56 16.49
C LEU A 223 4.89 -24.66 15.78
N GLY A 224 4.22 -25.75 15.40
CA GLY A 224 4.86 -26.85 14.67
C GLY A 224 5.86 -27.68 15.48
N SER A 225 5.81 -27.61 16.82
CA SER A 225 6.78 -28.25 17.73
C SER A 225 6.75 -29.80 17.80
N TYR A 226 6.03 -30.48 16.91
CA TYR A 226 6.03 -31.94 16.85
C TYR A 226 7.22 -32.48 16.06
N ARG A 227 7.75 -33.63 16.48
CA ARG A 227 8.94 -34.24 15.86
C ARG A 227 8.53 -35.31 14.86
N TYR A 228 9.32 -35.44 13.79
CA TYR A 228 9.30 -36.62 12.95
C TYR A 228 9.42 -37.89 13.81
N SER A 229 8.64 -38.92 13.48
CA SER A 229 8.63 -40.20 14.18
C SER A 229 8.40 -41.33 13.19
N ASP A 230 9.12 -42.43 13.35
CA ASP A 230 9.14 -43.58 12.44
C ASP A 230 9.09 -44.92 13.21
N PRO A 231 8.05 -45.18 14.03
CA PRO A 231 7.96 -46.42 14.79
C PRO A 231 7.91 -47.68 13.91
N ASP A 232 7.48 -47.53 12.65
CA ASP A 232 7.37 -48.59 11.65
C ASP A 232 8.60 -48.69 10.74
N LEU A 233 9.76 -48.15 11.17
CA LEU A 233 11.01 -48.18 10.42
C LEU A 233 11.43 -49.62 10.07
N THR A 234 11.71 -49.86 8.78
CA THR A 234 12.16 -51.16 8.29
C THR A 234 13.67 -51.15 7.97
N PRO A 235 14.37 -52.29 8.12
CA PRO A 235 15.77 -52.41 7.72
C PRO A 235 15.97 -52.11 6.23
N ARG A 236 17.11 -51.51 5.88
CA ARG A 236 17.47 -51.17 4.50
C ARG A 236 18.91 -51.56 4.17
N GLU A 237 19.15 -51.84 2.89
CA GLU A 237 20.49 -52.21 2.39
C GLU A 237 21.42 -51.00 2.24
N ASN A 238 20.91 -49.86 1.73
CA ASN A 238 21.66 -48.62 1.59
C ASN A 238 21.29 -47.63 2.71
N PRO A 239 22.13 -47.47 3.76
CA PRO A 239 21.82 -46.57 4.88
C PRO A 239 21.89 -45.08 4.52
N ALA A 240 22.52 -44.70 3.40
CA ALA A 240 22.60 -43.30 2.96
C ALA A 240 21.38 -42.84 2.15
N LEU A 241 20.47 -43.76 1.79
CA LEU A 241 19.28 -43.44 1.02
C LEU A 241 18.16 -42.93 1.94
N VAL A 242 17.75 -41.68 1.70
CA VAL A 242 16.46 -41.16 2.19
C VAL A 242 15.36 -41.65 1.26
N GLN A 243 14.41 -42.40 1.81
CA GLN A 243 13.32 -43.00 1.07
C GLN A 243 12.25 -41.97 0.75
N HIS A 244 11.54 -42.17 -0.35
CA HIS A 244 10.43 -41.31 -0.76
C HIS A 244 9.37 -41.15 0.33
N GLN A 245 9.04 -42.22 1.06
CA GLN A 245 8.09 -42.15 2.17
C GLN A 245 8.56 -41.25 3.33
N GLU A 246 9.87 -41.15 3.56
CA GLU A 246 10.45 -40.30 4.60
C GLU A 246 10.39 -38.83 4.18
N LEU A 247 10.74 -38.55 2.91
CA LEU A 247 10.61 -37.20 2.33
C LEU A 247 9.15 -36.74 2.29
N ASN A 248 8.23 -37.60 1.88
CA ASN A 248 6.80 -37.29 1.85
C ASN A 248 6.31 -36.98 3.26
N LYS A 249 6.66 -37.80 4.27
CA LYS A 249 6.26 -37.52 5.65
C LYS A 249 6.80 -36.17 6.15
N LEU A 250 8.03 -35.79 5.81
CA LEU A 250 8.58 -34.48 6.15
C LEU A 250 7.86 -33.34 5.43
N HIS A 251 7.47 -33.54 4.17
CA HIS A 251 6.68 -32.59 3.39
C HIS A 251 5.27 -32.42 3.99
N ASP A 252 4.59 -33.52 4.32
CA ASP A 252 3.28 -33.53 4.96
C ASP A 252 3.34 -32.78 6.29
N MET A 253 4.43 -32.90 7.07
CA MET A 253 4.60 -32.10 8.29
C MET A 253 4.61 -30.59 8.01
N MET A 254 5.16 -30.13 6.89
CA MET A 254 5.12 -28.72 6.50
C MET A 254 3.72 -28.32 6.00
N GLU A 255 3.07 -29.18 5.22
CA GLU A 255 1.71 -28.93 4.71
C GLU A 255 0.67 -28.89 5.83
N ASP A 256 0.75 -29.77 6.83
CA ASP A 256 -0.16 -29.82 7.98
C ASP A 256 -0.18 -28.50 8.76
N LEU A 257 0.94 -27.80 8.83
CA LEU A 257 1.03 -26.49 9.47
C LEU A 257 0.32 -25.41 8.64
N LEU A 258 0.51 -25.42 7.32
CA LEU A 258 -0.17 -24.51 6.39
C LEU A 258 -1.67 -24.81 6.29
N ALA A 259 -2.06 -26.06 6.46
CA ALA A 259 -3.45 -26.51 6.37
C ALA A 259 -4.31 -26.12 7.58
N GLN A 260 -3.71 -25.61 8.66
CA GLN A 260 -4.43 -25.11 9.84
C GLN A 260 -5.01 -23.71 9.55
N PRO A 261 -6.33 -23.58 9.28
CA PRO A 261 -6.88 -22.35 8.71
C PRO A 261 -6.75 -21.16 9.66
N GLU A 262 -6.91 -21.37 10.96
CA GLU A 262 -6.83 -20.30 11.96
C GLU A 262 -5.41 -19.76 12.12
N VAL A 263 -4.39 -20.61 12.05
CA VAL A 263 -2.97 -20.20 12.11
C VAL A 263 -2.64 -19.31 10.91
N PHE A 264 -2.99 -19.76 9.71
CA PHE A 264 -2.73 -18.99 8.49
C PHE A 264 -3.53 -17.67 8.44
N ARG A 265 -4.82 -17.70 8.80
CA ARG A 265 -5.68 -16.49 8.80
C ARG A 265 -5.17 -15.44 9.79
N HIS A 266 -4.74 -15.87 10.98
CA HIS A 266 -4.23 -14.96 11.99
C HIS A 266 -2.93 -14.30 11.54
N TRP A 267 -1.95 -15.11 11.15
CA TRP A 267 -0.69 -14.62 10.58
C TRP A 267 -0.92 -13.67 9.41
N PHE A 268 -1.79 -14.05 8.46
CA PHE A 268 -2.02 -13.24 7.27
C PHE A 268 -2.66 -11.89 7.65
N GLY A 269 -3.56 -11.87 8.63
CA GLY A 269 -4.14 -10.65 9.19
C GLY A 269 -3.09 -9.72 9.78
N GLU A 270 -2.19 -10.24 10.62
CA GLU A 270 -1.06 -9.47 11.18
C GLU A 270 -0.11 -8.98 10.07
N PHE A 271 0.22 -9.83 9.10
CA PHE A 271 1.15 -9.49 8.03
C PHE A 271 0.59 -8.41 7.09
N ILE A 272 -0.65 -8.55 6.61
CA ILE A 272 -1.19 -7.71 5.54
C ILE A 272 -1.79 -6.39 6.05
N SER A 273 -2.07 -6.29 7.35
CA SER A 273 -2.53 -5.06 8.00
C SER A 273 -1.39 -4.11 8.38
N GLN A 274 -0.13 -4.50 8.19
CA GLN A 274 1.01 -3.58 8.33
C GLN A 274 1.17 -2.69 7.08
N SER A 275 1.36 -1.40 7.31
CA SER A 275 1.76 -0.47 6.23
C SER A 275 3.21 -0.72 5.81
N ARG A 276 3.56 -0.37 4.58
CA ARG A 276 4.94 -0.47 4.08
C ARG A 276 5.75 0.80 4.31
N HIS A 277 5.06 1.90 4.54
CA HIS A 277 5.65 3.21 4.79
C HIS A 277 5.33 3.64 6.22
N GLU A 278 6.17 4.50 6.76
CA GLU A 278 6.03 5.06 8.11
C GLU A 278 4.69 5.80 8.26
N LEU A 279 4.09 5.72 9.44
CA LEU A 279 2.78 6.30 9.76
C LEU A 279 2.96 7.50 10.69
N ASP A 280 2.17 8.55 10.47
CA ASP A 280 2.09 9.72 11.35
C ASP A 280 1.27 9.42 12.62
N LEU A 281 1.83 8.61 13.52
CA LEU A 281 1.08 8.14 14.70
C LEU A 281 0.65 9.31 15.60
N ALA A 282 -0.65 9.56 15.66
CA ALA A 282 -1.27 10.62 16.46
C ALA A 282 -1.41 10.23 17.94
N VAL A 283 -0.29 9.92 18.62
CA VAL A 283 -0.30 9.51 20.03
C VAL A 283 -0.74 10.69 20.91
N PRO A 284 -1.83 10.56 21.69
CA PRO A 284 -2.36 11.66 22.48
C PRO A 284 -1.53 11.94 23.72
N GLU A 285 -1.36 13.22 24.06
CA GLU A 285 -0.74 13.65 25.32
C GLU A 285 -1.68 14.59 26.11
N PRO A 286 -2.21 14.17 27.28
CA PRO A 286 -2.03 12.87 27.94
C PRO A 286 -2.80 11.73 27.25
N LEU A 287 -2.44 10.49 27.59
CA LEU A 287 -3.18 9.30 27.16
C LEU A 287 -4.61 9.33 27.72
N TYR A 288 -5.57 8.89 26.91
CA TYR A 288 -6.97 8.78 27.31
C TYR A 288 -7.21 7.64 28.30
N GLU A 289 -8.10 7.87 29.25
CA GLU A 289 -8.71 6.85 30.07
C GLU A 289 -9.96 6.24 29.40
N ASN A 290 -10.32 5.02 29.77
CA ASN A 290 -11.48 4.32 29.20
C ASN A 290 -12.81 5.10 29.36
N ALA A 291 -12.96 5.82 30.48
CA ALA A 291 -14.16 6.60 30.74
C ALA A 291 -14.27 7.80 29.78
N GLU A 292 -13.14 8.43 29.43
CA GLU A 292 -13.09 9.58 28.54
C GLU A 292 -13.49 9.18 27.11
N ILE A 293 -12.91 8.10 26.58
CA ILE A 293 -13.27 7.57 25.24
C ILE A 293 -14.76 7.27 25.16
N HIS A 294 -15.29 6.59 26.18
CA HIS A 294 -16.70 6.25 26.23
C HIS A 294 -17.59 7.49 26.27
N ASP A 295 -17.25 8.47 27.10
CA ASP A 295 -18.05 9.68 27.27
C ASP A 295 -18.02 10.58 26.02
N LEU A 296 -16.87 10.72 25.36
CA LEU A 296 -16.73 11.45 24.09
C LEU A 296 -17.64 10.86 23.00
N LEU A 297 -17.59 9.54 22.81
CA LEU A 297 -18.44 8.85 21.84
C LEU A 297 -19.94 8.99 22.17
N LEU A 298 -20.32 8.93 23.45
CA LEU A 298 -21.73 9.14 23.84
C LEU A 298 -22.19 10.58 23.61
N GLN A 299 -21.30 11.55 23.79
CA GLN A 299 -21.55 12.97 23.50
C GLN A 299 -21.69 13.25 22.01
N GLY A 300 -21.28 12.31 21.15
CA GLY A 300 -21.44 12.38 19.70
C GLY A 300 -20.15 12.70 18.95
N GLU A 301 -19.02 12.72 19.64
CA GLU A 301 -17.71 12.82 18.99
C GLU A 301 -17.43 11.60 18.14
N LYS A 302 -16.55 11.77 17.16
CA LYS A 302 -16.26 10.76 16.15
C LYS A 302 -14.79 10.40 16.16
N LEU A 303 -14.53 9.10 16.01
CA LEU A 303 -13.18 8.57 15.84
C LEU A 303 -12.81 8.61 14.36
N ASN A 304 -11.77 9.35 14.04
CA ASN A 304 -11.14 9.39 12.74
C ASN A 304 -9.99 8.40 12.71
N ARG A 305 -9.98 7.53 11.71
CA ARG A 305 -8.87 6.61 11.46
C ARG A 305 -7.69 7.39 10.89
N LEU A 306 -6.48 7.13 11.40
CA LEU A 306 -5.26 7.70 10.85
C LEU A 306 -5.13 7.34 9.35
N ASN A 307 -4.67 8.27 8.52
CA ASN A 307 -4.45 7.94 7.10
C ASN A 307 -3.28 6.95 6.95
N GLY A 308 -3.30 6.13 5.90
CA GLY A 308 -2.29 5.10 5.70
C GLY A 308 -2.43 3.85 6.59
N ILE A 309 -3.07 3.97 7.76
CA ILE A 309 -3.26 2.82 8.63
C ILE A 309 -4.22 1.81 8.00
N ARG A 310 -3.85 0.54 8.06
CA ARG A 310 -4.61 -0.53 7.41
C ARG A 310 -5.37 -1.31 8.47
N ALA A 311 -6.68 -1.13 8.48
CA ALA A 311 -7.60 -1.91 9.29
C ALA A 311 -8.37 -2.88 8.38
N LEU A 312 -8.21 -4.18 8.60
CA LEU A 312 -8.68 -5.24 7.70
C LEU A 312 -9.40 -6.34 8.48
N ARG A 313 -10.45 -6.90 7.88
CA ARG A 313 -11.14 -8.09 8.40
C ARG A 313 -10.72 -9.33 7.63
N VAL A 314 -10.28 -10.37 8.35
CA VAL A 314 -9.93 -11.69 7.82
C VAL A 314 -10.78 -12.75 8.52
N GLY A 315 -11.84 -13.21 7.84
CA GLY A 315 -12.83 -14.09 8.44
C GLY A 315 -13.58 -13.39 9.57
N ASP A 316 -13.52 -13.97 10.76
CA ASP A 316 -14.17 -13.44 11.97
C ASP A 316 -13.23 -12.63 12.87
N ASN A 317 -12.05 -12.26 12.36
CA ASN A 317 -11.05 -11.47 13.07
C ASN A 317 -10.79 -10.15 12.33
N CYS A 318 -10.59 -9.07 13.09
CA CYS A 318 -10.19 -7.78 12.56
C CYS A 318 -8.78 -7.44 13.04
N PHE A 319 -7.96 -6.86 12.16
CA PHE A 319 -6.57 -6.52 12.42
C PHE A 319 -6.32 -5.06 12.05
N VAL A 320 -5.46 -4.39 12.80
CA VAL A 320 -5.00 -3.04 12.47
C VAL A 320 -3.51 -2.94 12.74
N ASN A 321 -2.75 -2.48 11.74
CA ASN A 321 -1.31 -2.25 11.86
C ASN A 321 -0.52 -3.44 12.45
N GLY A 322 -0.90 -4.66 12.11
CA GLY A 322 -0.27 -5.88 12.62
C GLY A 322 -0.84 -6.43 13.93
N GLU A 323 -1.79 -5.75 14.56
CA GLU A 323 -2.39 -6.19 15.83
C GLU A 323 -3.79 -6.77 15.62
N LEU A 324 -4.11 -7.87 16.31
CA LEU A 324 -5.48 -8.39 16.41
C LEU A 324 -6.34 -7.47 17.29
N MET A 325 -7.47 -7.01 16.75
CA MET A 325 -8.55 -6.40 17.54
C MET A 325 -9.34 -7.46 18.30
N ASN A 326 -8.81 -7.89 19.45
CA ASN A 326 -9.37 -8.99 20.24
C ASN A 326 -10.70 -8.61 20.93
N THR A 327 -11.83 -8.92 20.29
CA THR A 327 -13.17 -8.65 20.80
C THR A 327 -14.21 -9.62 20.25
N ASP A 328 -15.25 -9.91 21.05
CA ASP A 328 -16.44 -10.63 20.61
C ASP A 328 -17.44 -9.72 19.86
N ARG A 329 -17.20 -8.41 19.84
CA ARG A 329 -18.03 -7.38 19.19
C ARG A 329 -17.63 -7.18 17.73
N ILE A 330 -17.73 -8.24 16.93
CA ILE A 330 -17.21 -8.26 15.56
C ILE A 330 -17.80 -7.17 14.65
N GLU A 331 -19.09 -6.85 14.79
CA GLU A 331 -19.73 -5.81 13.97
C GLU A 331 -19.13 -4.42 14.24
N ALA A 332 -18.80 -4.12 15.49
CA ALA A 332 -18.18 -2.85 15.88
C ALA A 332 -16.70 -2.79 15.48
N ALA A 333 -15.96 -3.90 15.56
CA ALA A 333 -14.59 -3.97 15.04
C ALA A 333 -14.54 -3.87 13.50
N ASP A 334 -15.50 -4.47 12.81
CA ASP A 334 -15.62 -4.38 11.35
C ASP A 334 -15.98 -2.95 10.90
N ALA A 335 -16.78 -2.22 11.69
CA ALA A 335 -17.03 -0.80 11.43
C ALA A 335 -15.73 0.03 11.43
N LEU A 336 -14.77 -0.26 12.32
CA LEU A 336 -13.44 0.38 12.34
C LEU A 336 -12.61 0.05 11.09
N CYS A 337 -12.77 -1.16 10.53
CA CYS A 337 -12.16 -1.54 9.26
C CYS A 337 -12.82 -0.84 8.06
N GLN A 338 -14.15 -0.78 8.06
CA GLN A 338 -14.92 -0.31 6.91
C GLN A 338 -14.88 1.20 6.76
N TYR A 339 -15.09 1.95 7.84
CA TYR A 339 -15.29 3.39 7.77
C TYR A 339 -14.04 4.16 8.21
N ALA A 340 -13.74 5.26 7.51
CA ALA A 340 -12.65 6.16 7.90
C ALA A 340 -13.00 6.99 9.14
N GLN A 341 -14.29 7.23 9.38
CA GLN A 341 -14.80 7.91 10.55
C GLN A 341 -15.91 7.05 11.16
N VAL A 342 -15.84 6.83 12.48
CA VAL A 342 -16.73 5.94 13.22
C VAL A 342 -17.32 6.70 14.41
N ASP A 343 -18.62 6.57 14.63
CA ASP A 343 -19.33 7.19 15.74
C ASP A 343 -20.11 6.15 16.56
N LYS A 344 -20.86 6.61 17.56
CA LYS A 344 -21.66 5.72 18.41
C LYS A 344 -22.70 4.89 17.67
N GLU A 345 -23.24 5.36 16.54
CA GLU A 345 -24.26 4.62 15.80
C GLU A 345 -23.64 3.42 15.09
N HIS A 346 -22.42 3.57 14.57
CA HIS A 346 -21.64 2.48 13.99
C HIS A 346 -21.22 1.44 15.04
N LEU A 347 -20.87 1.88 16.26
CA LEU A 347 -20.38 1.01 17.34
C LEU A 347 -21.51 0.32 18.13
N GLY A 348 -22.69 0.94 18.19
CA GLY A 348 -23.88 0.38 18.83
C GLY A 348 -23.68 -0.06 20.28
N ASP A 349 -24.25 -1.20 20.64
CA ASP A 349 -24.21 -1.75 22.01
C ASP A 349 -22.81 -2.17 22.47
N ALA A 350 -21.81 -2.20 21.56
CA ALA A 350 -20.43 -2.53 21.92
C ALA A 350 -19.82 -1.50 22.88
N LEU A 351 -20.30 -0.25 22.88
CA LEU A 351 -19.89 0.77 23.85
C LEU A 351 -20.27 0.42 25.29
N GLY A 352 -21.29 -0.44 25.49
CA GLY A 352 -21.65 -0.97 26.80
C GLY A 352 -20.71 -2.08 27.29
N ASP A 353 -19.77 -2.55 26.46
CA ASP A 353 -18.83 -3.62 26.80
C ASP A 353 -17.47 -3.05 27.27
N PRO A 354 -17.11 -3.20 28.55
CA PRO A 354 -15.84 -2.67 29.06
C PRO A 354 -14.60 -3.25 28.37
N LYS A 355 -14.68 -4.47 27.79
CA LYS A 355 -13.57 -5.02 27.01
C LYS A 355 -13.38 -4.26 25.70
N PHE A 356 -14.47 -3.93 25.02
CA PHE A 356 -14.42 -3.20 23.76
C PHE A 356 -13.99 -1.75 23.96
N VAL A 357 -14.46 -1.08 25.01
CA VAL A 357 -14.00 0.29 25.35
C VAL A 357 -12.49 0.29 25.66
N ARG A 358 -11.97 -0.73 26.36
CA ARG A 358 -10.52 -0.88 26.56
C ARG A 358 -9.75 -1.07 25.26
N LEU A 359 -10.30 -1.85 24.33
CA LEU A 359 -9.71 -2.00 23.00
C LEU A 359 -9.66 -0.64 22.28
N LEU A 360 -10.79 0.08 22.20
CA LEU A 360 -10.82 1.43 21.59
C LEU A 360 -9.80 2.37 22.23
N THR A 361 -9.72 2.36 23.55
CA THR A 361 -8.78 3.20 24.31
C THR A 361 -7.34 2.84 23.99
N HIS A 362 -7.01 1.55 23.88
CA HIS A 362 -5.68 1.10 23.42
C HIS A 362 -5.40 1.62 22.01
N LEU A 363 -6.32 1.43 21.06
CA LEU A 363 -6.13 1.85 19.67
C LEU A 363 -5.95 3.38 19.54
N VAL A 364 -6.71 4.18 20.28
CA VAL A 364 -6.55 5.64 20.32
C VAL A 364 -5.22 6.03 20.94
N ASN A 365 -4.82 5.38 22.04
CA ASN A 365 -3.54 5.67 22.70
C ASN A 365 -2.32 5.18 21.91
N GLN A 366 -2.47 4.29 20.93
CA GLN A 366 -1.43 3.97 19.93
C GLN A 366 -1.37 5.01 18.80
N GLY A 367 -2.30 5.98 18.75
CA GLY A 367 -2.40 6.97 17.68
C GLY A 367 -3.05 6.45 16.39
N TYR A 368 -3.72 5.29 16.44
CA TYR A 368 -4.34 4.68 15.26
C TYR A 368 -5.68 5.34 14.89
N TRP A 369 -6.38 5.87 15.89
CA TRP A 369 -7.56 6.71 15.74
C TRP A 369 -7.45 7.92 16.65
N TYR A 370 -8.08 9.02 16.26
CA TYR A 370 -8.11 10.28 17.02
C TYR A 370 -9.50 10.92 16.96
N PHE A 371 -9.80 11.83 17.88
CA PHE A 371 -10.99 12.70 17.83
C PHE A 371 -10.63 14.03 17.16
N ASP A 372 -11.59 14.67 16.49
CA ASP A 372 -11.40 16.05 16.02
C ASP A 372 -11.30 16.98 17.24
N ASP A 373 -10.24 17.78 17.33
CA ASP A 373 -10.04 18.79 18.39
C ASP A 373 -11.01 19.99 18.29
#